data_AF-A0A5C8SYF6-F1
#
_entry.id   AF-A0A5C8SYF6-F1
#
_cell.length_a   1.000
_cell.length_b   1.000
_cell.length_c   1.000
_cell.angle_alpha   90.00
_cell.angle_beta   90.00
_cell.angle_gamma   90.00
#
_symmetry.space_group_name_H-M   'P 1'
#
loop_
_entity.id
_entity.type
_entity.pdbx_description
1 polymer ?
#
loop_
_entity_poly.entity_id
_entity_poly.type
_entity_poly.pdbx_seq_one_letter_code
_entity_poly.pdbx_strand_id
1 'polypeptide(L)'
;PRAEGSATLVGGSFADPLNGIRLTNIEGRATGRGDTIVLERLTLATRNGGQLRADGRVALEPQAGFPGTIRIAGERAELISSPLMTAVASLNLALSGPLARTPRIAGRVDVVSIDVSVPDRLPATVQPLPGIRRINTPPDIRARLDATAARGAQVA
;
A
#
# COMPACT_ATOMS: atom_id res chain seq x y z
N PRO A 1 21.08 -25.54 -6.91
CA PRO A 1 22.00 -24.38 -6.70
C PRO A 1 22.51 -24.42 -5.26
N ARG A 2 23.67 -23.82 -4.96
CA ARG A 2 24.20 -23.73 -3.60
C ARG A 2 24.67 -22.32 -3.29
N ALA A 3 24.51 -21.88 -2.05
CA ALA A 3 24.97 -20.60 -1.55
C ALA A 3 25.61 -20.79 -0.17
N GLU A 4 26.76 -20.14 0.03
CA GLU A 4 27.49 -20.13 1.29
C GLU A 4 27.89 -18.69 1.64
N GLY A 5 28.09 -18.43 2.94
CA GLY A 5 28.50 -17.13 3.44
C GLY A 5 27.35 -16.33 4.05
N SER A 6 27.53 -15.01 4.17
CA SER A 6 26.55 -14.14 4.82
C SER A 6 26.40 -12.81 4.11
N ALA A 7 25.18 -12.26 4.12
CA ALA A 7 24.84 -10.93 3.64
C ALA A 7 24.24 -10.12 4.79
N THR A 8 24.57 -8.83 4.85
CA THR A 8 24.02 -7.87 5.80
C THR A 8 23.46 -6.69 5.02
N LEU A 9 22.29 -6.20 5.42
CA LEU A 9 21.65 -5.00 4.91
C LEU A 9 21.57 -3.97 6.04
N VAL A 10 21.93 -2.72 5.76
CA VAL A 10 21.85 -1.60 6.72
C VAL A 10 21.33 -0.37 5.99
N GLY A 11 20.38 0.35 6.59
CA GLY A 11 19.86 1.61 6.04
C GLY A 11 19.07 1.44 4.73
N GLY A 12 18.54 0.25 4.46
CA GLY A 12 17.75 0.01 3.26
C GLY A 12 16.40 0.74 3.29
N SER A 13 15.80 0.89 2.12
CA SER A 13 14.43 1.39 1.98
C SER A 13 13.70 0.68 0.85
N PHE A 14 12.38 0.63 0.96
CA PHE A 14 11.48 0.07 -0.04
C PHE A 14 10.26 0.97 -0.18
N ALA A 15 9.86 1.24 -1.42
CA ALA A 15 8.66 2.02 -1.70
C ALA A 15 7.88 1.38 -2.85
N ASP A 16 6.59 1.22 -2.63
CA ASP A 16 5.61 0.90 -3.66
C ASP A 16 4.51 1.97 -3.61
N PRO A 17 4.66 3.06 -4.39
CA PRO A 17 3.71 4.15 -4.39
C PRO A 17 2.30 3.75 -4.85
N LEU A 18 2.19 2.72 -5.70
CA LEU A 18 0.90 2.27 -6.23
C LEU A 18 0.06 1.62 -5.14
N ASN A 19 0.69 0.82 -4.28
CA ASN A 19 0.04 0.15 -3.16
C ASN A 19 0.16 0.91 -1.83
N GLY A 20 0.77 2.12 -1.84
CA GLY A 20 0.93 2.96 -0.67
C GLY A 20 1.91 2.42 0.38
N ILE A 21 2.87 1.59 -0.01
CA ILE A 21 3.84 0.98 0.93
C ILE A 21 5.11 1.83 0.96
N ARG A 22 5.57 2.19 2.17
CA ARG A 22 6.88 2.82 2.37
C ARG A 22 7.54 2.30 3.63
N LEU A 23 8.69 1.66 3.45
CA LEU A 23 9.50 1.06 4.49
C LEU A 23 10.90 1.70 4.49
N THR A 24 11.40 2.02 5.67
CA THR A 24 12.72 2.66 5.86
C THR A 24 13.50 1.96 6.96
N ASN A 25 14.77 2.30 7.10
CA ASN A 25 15.67 1.72 8.11
C ASN A 25 15.64 0.19 8.06
N ILE A 26 15.65 -0.35 6.84
CA ILE A 26 15.67 -1.79 6.64
C ILE A 26 17.07 -2.28 7.02
N GLU A 27 17.11 -3.14 8.03
CA GLU A 27 18.31 -3.75 8.54
C GLU A 27 18.10 -5.25 8.63
N GLY A 28 19.08 -6.04 8.21
CA GLY A 28 18.92 -7.47 8.22
C GLY A 28 20.20 -8.24 8.00
N ARG A 29 20.14 -9.54 8.27
CA ARG A 29 21.22 -10.48 8.04
C ARG A 29 20.67 -11.81 7.55
N ALA A 30 21.28 -12.34 6.51
CA ALA A 30 20.99 -13.65 5.99
C ALA A 30 22.28 -14.47 5.82
N THR A 31 22.20 -15.79 6.01
CA THR A 31 23.30 -16.72 5.79
C THR A 31 22.92 -17.82 4.81
N GLY A 32 23.81 -18.08 3.85
CA GLY A 32 23.72 -19.23 2.96
C GLY A 32 24.37 -20.46 3.63
N ARG A 33 23.65 -21.58 3.63
CA ARG A 33 24.08 -22.85 4.21
C ARG A 33 23.79 -23.97 3.21
N GLY A 34 24.64 -24.07 2.19
CA GLY A 34 24.50 -25.08 1.13
C GLY A 34 23.28 -24.82 0.28
N ASP A 35 22.20 -25.57 0.48
CA ASP A 35 20.96 -25.46 -0.28
C ASP A 35 19.91 -24.55 0.38
N THR A 36 20.22 -23.92 1.51
CA THR A 36 19.26 -23.14 2.29
C THR A 36 19.78 -21.73 2.57
N ILE A 37 18.92 -20.72 2.44
CA ILE A 37 19.15 -19.38 2.99
C ILE A 37 18.41 -19.26 4.32
N VAL A 38 19.11 -18.83 5.36
CA VAL A 38 18.54 -18.50 6.67
C VAL A 38 18.48 -16.99 6.80
N LEU A 39 17.28 -16.43 6.93
CA LEU A 39 17.07 -15.05 7.34
C LEU A 39 17.15 -14.99 8.86
N GLU A 40 18.29 -14.55 9.39
CA GLU A 40 18.55 -14.52 10.82
C GLU A 40 17.76 -13.41 11.50
N ARG A 41 17.68 -12.25 10.82
CA ARG A 41 16.84 -11.12 11.24
C ARG A 41 16.59 -10.19 10.06
N LEU A 42 15.43 -9.57 10.06
CA LEU A 42 15.09 -8.40 9.27
C LEU A 42 14.24 -7.48 10.15
N THR A 43 14.57 -6.21 10.21
CA THR A 43 13.81 -5.17 10.91
C THR A 43 13.64 -3.99 9.98
N LEU A 44 12.49 -3.35 10.05
CA LEU A 44 12.19 -2.19 9.22
C LEU A 44 11.13 -1.31 9.89
N ALA A 45 11.15 -0.02 9.57
CA ALA A 45 10.25 0.98 10.11
C ALA A 45 9.20 1.41 9.07
N THR A 46 7.97 1.62 9.52
CA THR A 46 6.90 2.24 8.74
C THR A 46 6.87 3.75 8.94
N ARG A 47 6.12 4.46 8.10
CA ARG A 47 6.06 5.94 8.09
C ARG A 47 5.62 6.53 9.43
N ASN A 48 4.63 5.93 10.09
CA ASN A 48 4.17 6.31 11.43
C ASN A 48 5.12 5.93 12.59
N GLY A 49 6.32 5.40 12.32
CA GLY A 49 7.26 4.93 13.35
C GLY A 49 6.98 3.53 13.91
N GLY A 50 5.95 2.84 13.41
CA GLY A 50 5.76 1.41 13.68
C GLY A 50 6.89 0.56 13.11
N GLN A 51 6.97 -0.70 13.55
CA GLN A 51 8.05 -1.61 13.15
C GLN A 51 7.51 -2.94 12.65
N LEU A 52 8.19 -3.49 11.63
CA LEU A 52 8.03 -4.89 11.21
C LEU A 52 9.35 -5.62 11.41
N ARG A 53 9.25 -6.91 11.73
CA ARG A 53 10.37 -7.83 11.87
C ARG A 53 10.07 -9.15 11.17
N ALA A 54 11.09 -9.76 10.58
CA ALA A 54 10.96 -11.07 9.96
C ALA A 54 12.21 -11.94 10.16
N ASP A 55 11.99 -13.24 10.20
CA ASP A 55 13.03 -14.27 10.30
C ASP A 55 12.54 -15.55 9.63
N GLY A 56 13.47 -16.45 9.28
CA GLY A 56 13.12 -17.77 8.80
C GLY A 56 14.16 -18.41 7.89
N ARG A 57 13.71 -19.31 7.03
CA ARG A 57 14.57 -20.12 6.16
C ARG A 57 13.88 -20.47 4.85
N VAL A 58 14.66 -20.56 3.79
CA VAL A 58 14.19 -20.80 2.43
C VAL A 58 15.14 -21.76 1.73
N ALA A 59 14.62 -22.87 1.22
CA ALA A 59 15.38 -23.79 0.37
C ALA A 59 15.56 -23.17 -1.03
N LEU A 60 16.77 -23.28 -1.57
CA LEU A 60 17.17 -22.84 -2.90
C LEU A 60 16.73 -23.86 -3.97
N GLU A 61 15.41 -24.06 -4.05
CA GLU A 61 14.77 -24.95 -5.02
C GLU A 61 13.76 -24.15 -5.87
N PRO A 62 14.22 -23.48 -6.95
CA PRO A 62 13.36 -22.65 -7.78
C PRO A 62 12.22 -23.44 -8.46
N GLN A 63 12.49 -24.71 -8.81
CA GLN A 63 11.50 -25.59 -9.45
C GLN A 63 10.32 -25.89 -8.51
N ALA A 64 10.57 -26.02 -7.20
CA ALA A 64 9.54 -26.17 -6.17
C ALA A 64 9.02 -24.83 -5.62
N GLY A 65 9.45 -23.69 -6.19
CA GLY A 65 8.97 -22.36 -5.80
C GLY A 65 9.55 -21.84 -4.49
N PHE A 66 10.80 -22.19 -4.17
CA PHE A 66 11.51 -21.81 -2.95
C PHE A 66 10.76 -22.20 -1.65
N PRO A 67 10.62 -23.51 -1.38
CA PRO A 67 9.98 -23.99 -0.16
C PRO A 67 10.65 -23.44 1.09
N GLY A 68 9.89 -22.92 2.04
CA GLY A 68 10.48 -22.33 3.23
C GLY A 68 9.47 -22.05 4.33
N THR A 69 9.97 -21.40 5.38
CA THR A 69 9.17 -20.86 6.48
C THR A 69 9.65 -19.46 6.82
N ILE A 70 8.76 -18.47 6.86
CA ILE A 70 9.07 -17.10 7.27
C ILE A 70 8.07 -16.68 8.34
N ARG A 71 8.55 -16.11 9.44
CA ARG A 71 7.72 -15.44 10.44
C ARG A 71 7.81 -13.94 10.20
N ILE A 72 6.69 -13.26 10.28
CA ILE A 72 6.60 -11.80 10.17
C ILE A 72 5.80 -11.31 11.36
N ALA A 73 6.34 -10.37 12.11
CA ALA A 73 5.64 -9.73 13.19
C ALA A 73 5.72 -8.20 13.05
N GLY A 74 4.70 -7.51 13.50
CA GLY A 74 4.60 -6.06 13.38
C GLY A 74 3.85 -5.45 14.55
N GLU A 75 4.29 -4.28 14.96
CA GLU A 75 3.65 -3.52 16.04
C GLU A 75 3.25 -2.14 15.56
N ARG A 76 1.93 -1.86 15.58
CA ARG A 76 1.32 -0.58 15.18
C ARG A 76 1.91 -0.04 13.87
N ALA A 77 2.12 -0.92 12.90
CA ALA A 77 2.76 -0.61 11.64
C ALA A 77 1.73 -0.01 10.66
N GLU A 78 2.04 1.16 10.09
CA GLU A 78 1.30 1.72 8.97
C GLU A 78 1.64 0.93 7.70
N LEU A 79 0.79 -0.06 7.38
CA LEU A 79 1.00 -1.01 6.30
C LEU A 79 0.69 -0.41 4.93
N ILE A 80 -0.28 0.50 4.89
CA ILE A 80 -0.73 1.18 3.66
C ILE A 80 -0.91 2.66 3.99
N SER A 81 -0.38 3.52 3.11
CA SER A 81 -0.45 4.98 3.14
C SER A 81 -0.66 5.49 1.72
N SER A 82 -1.91 5.68 1.32
CA SER A 82 -2.29 6.20 0.00
C SER A 82 -3.33 7.32 0.11
N PRO A 83 -3.57 8.13 -0.93
CA PRO A 83 -4.62 9.15 -0.91
C PRO A 83 -6.03 8.59 -0.65
N LEU A 84 -6.27 7.33 -1.01
CA LEU A 84 -7.55 6.66 -0.85
C LEU A 84 -7.68 5.92 0.48
N MET A 85 -6.58 5.43 1.05
CA MET A 85 -6.62 4.60 2.24
C MET A 85 -5.32 4.66 3.05
N THR A 86 -5.48 4.73 4.37
CA THR A 86 -4.42 4.50 5.36
C THR A 86 -4.82 3.35 6.27
N ALA A 87 -3.89 2.42 6.56
CA ALA A 87 -4.15 1.28 7.43
C ALA A 87 -2.99 1.04 8.41
N VAL A 88 -3.31 0.98 9.70
CA VAL A 88 -2.37 0.70 10.79
C VAL A 88 -2.77 -0.60 11.48
N ALA A 89 -1.83 -1.54 11.64
CA ALA A 89 -2.10 -2.83 12.27
C ALA A 89 -0.88 -3.38 13.03
N SER A 90 -1.15 -4.25 14.01
CA SER A 90 -0.16 -5.22 14.53
C SER A 90 -0.40 -6.57 13.86
N LEU A 91 0.65 -7.36 13.66
CA LEU A 91 0.53 -8.65 12.97
C LEU A 91 1.50 -9.68 13.52
N ASN A 92 1.12 -10.94 13.43
CA ASN A 92 1.97 -12.10 13.70
C ASN A 92 1.59 -13.20 12.71
N LEU A 93 2.34 -13.28 11.62
CA LEU A 93 2.11 -14.13 10.47
C LEU A 93 3.21 -15.19 10.36
N ALA A 94 2.81 -16.38 9.95
CA ALA A 94 3.67 -17.49 9.60
C ALA A 94 3.36 -17.90 8.15
N LEU A 95 4.38 -17.84 7.31
CA LEU A 95 4.36 -18.28 5.93
C LEU A 95 5.09 -19.62 5.84
N SER A 96 4.57 -20.55 5.04
CA SER A 96 5.17 -21.86 4.82
C SER A 96 4.90 -22.40 3.42
N GLY A 97 5.73 -23.33 2.96
CA GLY A 97 5.58 -23.98 1.65
C GLY A 97 6.26 -23.20 0.52
N PRO A 98 5.82 -23.34 -0.74
CA PRO A 98 6.40 -22.69 -1.93
C PRO A 98 6.28 -21.16 -1.89
N LEU A 99 7.23 -20.46 -1.27
CA LEU A 99 7.12 -19.03 -0.94
C LEU A 99 6.92 -18.11 -2.16
N ALA A 100 7.42 -18.51 -3.34
CA ALA A 100 7.29 -17.72 -4.56
C ALA A 100 6.09 -18.12 -5.44
N ARG A 101 5.29 -19.11 -5.04
CA ARG A 101 4.15 -19.60 -5.85
C ARG A 101 2.85 -19.62 -5.07
N THR A 102 2.77 -20.51 -4.09
CA THR A 102 1.53 -20.79 -3.34
C THR A 102 1.86 -20.99 -1.85
N PRO A 103 2.38 -19.96 -1.17
CA PRO A 103 2.64 -20.05 0.25
C PRO A 103 1.33 -20.23 1.02
N ARG A 104 1.37 -21.07 2.06
CA ARG A 104 0.36 -21.06 3.11
C ARG A 104 0.70 -19.94 4.08
N ILE A 105 -0.23 -19.01 4.27
CA ILE A 105 -0.12 -17.91 5.23
C ILE A 105 -1.12 -18.17 6.37
N ALA A 106 -0.65 -18.12 7.60
CA ALA A 106 -1.47 -18.28 8.80
C ALA A 106 -1.05 -17.26 9.86
N GLY A 107 -1.96 -16.81 10.72
CA GLY A 107 -1.62 -15.87 11.78
C GLY A 107 -2.76 -14.94 12.14
N ARG A 108 -2.43 -13.87 12.87
CA ARG A 108 -3.36 -12.81 13.27
C ARG A 108 -2.90 -11.47 12.73
N VAL A 109 -3.87 -10.66 12.34
CA VAL A 109 -3.72 -9.24 12.05
C VAL A 109 -4.70 -8.50 12.94
N ASP A 110 -4.17 -7.67 13.82
CA ASP A 110 -4.93 -6.83 14.73
C ASP A 110 -4.96 -5.42 14.13
N VAL A 111 -6.08 -5.07 13.52
CA VAL A 111 -6.26 -3.76 12.88
C VAL A 111 -6.45 -2.71 13.96
N VAL A 112 -5.55 -1.72 13.97
CA VAL A 112 -5.59 -0.58 14.89
C VAL A 112 -6.48 0.52 14.31
N SER A 113 -6.30 0.85 13.04
CA SER A 113 -7.15 1.81 12.32
C SER A 113 -7.12 1.55 10.82
N ILE A 114 -8.26 1.84 10.16
CA ILE A 114 -8.37 1.92 8.69
C ILE A 114 -9.16 3.18 8.39
N ASP A 115 -8.55 4.08 7.64
CA ASP A 115 -9.15 5.32 7.16
C ASP A 115 -9.28 5.23 5.64
N VAL A 116 -10.50 5.32 5.11
CA VAL A 116 -10.78 5.26 3.67
C VAL A 116 -11.37 6.60 3.22
N SER A 117 -10.66 7.28 2.34
CA SER A 117 -11.11 8.54 1.73
C SER A 117 -11.95 8.23 0.50
N VAL A 118 -13.23 8.60 0.53
CA VAL A 118 -14.08 8.62 -0.67
C VAL A 118 -13.97 10.02 -1.29
N PRO A 119 -13.47 10.17 -2.53
CA PRO A 119 -13.47 11.46 -3.18
C PRO A 119 -14.91 11.89 -3.49
N ASP A 120 -15.38 12.98 -2.86
CA ASP A 120 -16.75 13.48 -3.04
C ASP A 120 -17.04 14.08 -4.42
N ARG A 121 -16.03 14.26 -5.28
CA ARG A 121 -16.17 15.05 -6.51
C ARG A 121 -15.43 14.45 -7.70
N LEU A 122 -16.16 14.21 -8.77
CA LEU A 122 -15.62 14.41 -10.11
C LEU A 122 -15.15 15.88 -10.22
N PRO A 123 -14.06 16.18 -10.94
CA PRO A 123 -13.71 17.56 -11.28
C PRO A 123 -14.95 18.31 -11.74
N ALA A 124 -15.10 19.57 -11.33
CA ALA A 124 -16.16 20.46 -11.78
C ALA A 124 -15.94 20.90 -13.25
N THR A 125 -15.70 19.94 -14.14
CA THR A 125 -15.81 20.10 -15.58
C THR A 125 -17.06 19.37 -16.05
N VAL A 126 -18.17 19.50 -15.32
CA VAL A 126 -19.47 19.34 -15.96
C VAL A 126 -19.68 20.64 -16.73
N GLN A 127 -19.15 20.67 -17.96
CA GLN A 127 -19.69 21.57 -18.97
C GLN A 127 -21.22 21.36 -18.92
N PRO A 128 -22.04 22.42 -18.74
CA PRO A 128 -23.48 22.25 -18.69
C PRO A 128 -23.91 21.38 -19.87
N LEU A 129 -24.75 20.35 -19.63
CA LEU A 129 -25.22 19.50 -20.72
C LEU A 129 -25.69 20.41 -21.87
N PRO A 130 -25.14 20.32 -23.09
CA PRO A 130 -25.62 21.15 -24.18
C PRO A 130 -27.07 20.75 -24.49
N GLY A 131 -27.92 21.74 -24.75
CA GLY A 131 -29.32 21.50 -25.15
C GLY A 131 -30.34 21.29 -24.02
N ILE A 132 -30.03 21.64 -22.76
CA ILE A 132 -31.03 21.60 -21.68
C ILE A 132 -32.14 22.64 -21.91
N ARG A 133 -33.34 22.17 -22.23
CA ARG A 133 -34.56 23.01 -22.26
C ARG A 133 -35.20 22.99 -20.87
N ARG A 134 -35.09 24.10 -20.13
CA ARG A 134 -35.71 24.26 -18.81
C ARG A 134 -37.17 24.68 -18.98
N ILE A 135 -38.09 23.88 -18.44
CA ILE A 135 -39.52 24.18 -18.40
C ILE A 135 -39.83 24.68 -16.98
N ASN A 136 -40.57 25.78 -16.86
CA ASN A 136 -41.00 26.39 -15.59
C ASN A 136 -39.87 26.82 -14.63
N THR A 137 -38.80 27.44 -15.15
CA THR A 137 -37.76 28.02 -14.29
C THR A 137 -38.33 29.10 -13.36
N PRO A 138 -38.14 29.00 -12.03
CA PRO A 138 -38.53 30.03 -11.07
C PRO A 138 -37.87 31.40 -11.36
N PRO A 139 -38.51 32.54 -11.01
CA PRO A 139 -38.04 33.88 -11.40
C PRO A 139 -36.65 34.23 -10.87
N ASP A 140 -36.33 33.81 -9.65
CA ASP A 140 -35.05 34.02 -8.96
C ASP A 140 -33.89 33.28 -9.66
N ILE A 141 -34.15 32.08 -10.17
CA ILE A 141 -33.18 31.31 -10.93
C ILE A 141 -32.98 31.90 -12.32
N ARG A 142 -34.04 32.42 -12.96
CA ARG A 142 -33.95 33.10 -14.26
C ARG A 142 -33.05 34.35 -14.17
N ALA A 143 -33.27 35.20 -13.18
CA ALA A 143 -32.47 36.41 -12.98
C ALA A 143 -30.97 36.11 -12.77
N ARG A 144 -30.64 35.03 -12.06
CA ARG A 144 -29.24 34.60 -11.85
C ARG A 144 -28.59 34.06 -13.12
N LEU A 145 -29.35 33.34 -13.94
CA LEU A 145 -28.87 32.84 -15.23
C LEU A 145 -28.59 33.99 -16.20
N ASP A 146 -29.50 34.97 -16.28
CA ASP A 146 -29.33 36.15 -17.14
C ASP A 146 -28.11 36.99 -16.71
N ALA A 147 -27.92 37.16 -15.39
CA ALA A 147 -26.75 37.86 -14.85
C ALA A 147 -25.42 37.14 -15.14
N THR A 148 -25.44 35.81 -15.20
CA THR A 148 -24.27 34.99 -15.52
C THR A 148 -23.97 34.99 -17.01
N ALA A 149 -25.00 34.97 -17.87
CA ALA A 149 -24.86 35.10 -19.32
C ALA A 149 -24.29 36.48 -19.72
N ALA A 150 -24.77 37.55 -19.08
CA ALA A 150 -24.25 38.90 -19.29
C ALA A 150 -22.77 39.03 -18.91
N ARG A 151 -22.33 38.37 -17.81
CA ARG A 151 -20.91 38.32 -17.45
C ARG A 151 -20.06 37.52 -18.43
N GLY A 152 -20.56 36.39 -18.94
CA GLY A 152 -19.84 35.59 -19.93
C GLY A 152 -19.57 36.34 -21.24
N ALA A 153 -20.49 37.21 -21.66
CA ALA A 153 -20.36 38.03 -22.87
C ALA A 153 -19.38 39.22 -22.71
N GLN A 154 -19.00 39.57 -21.48
CA GLN A 154 -18.12 40.71 -21.18
C GLN A 154 -16.64 40.31 -21.05
N VAL A 155 -16.36 39.01 -21.02
CA VAL A 155 -15.00 38.43 -20.85
C VAL A 155 -14.55 37.68 -22.11
N ALA A 156 -15.32 37.78 -23.21
CA ALA A 156 -15.04 37.18 -24.52
C ALA A 156 -14.69 38.24 -25.56
#